data_AF-A0A351F4R7-F1
#
_entry.id   AF-A0A351F4R7-F1
#
_cell.length_a   1.000
_cell.length_b   1.000
_cell.length_c   1.000
_cell.angle_alpha   90.00
_cell.angle_beta   90.00
_cell.angle_gamma   90.00
#
_symmetry.space_group_name_H-M   'P 1'
#
loop_
_entity.id
_entity.type
_entity.pdbx_description
1 polymer ?
#
loop_
_entity_poly.entity_id
_entity_poly.type
_entity_poly.pdbx_seq_one_letter_code
_entity_poly.pdbx_strand_id
1 'polypeptide(L)'
;MSVGSLFSPSGSAALTSFFSAEYLAIFLPLALILYAAAPKKIRRYVLLAESCIFYWIVSGKLILYLIMSAVSVYGFGLWLKRLNDQKSDALKGAEREEKKKIKSIYKKKSRLVLALAVLIHIGGLL
;
A
#
# COMPACT_ATOMS: atom_id res chain seq x y z
N MET A 1 42.62 -11.95 5.06
CA MET A 1 41.18 -12.13 5.37
C MET A 1 40.94 -11.46 6.71
N SER A 2 40.29 -10.29 6.73
CA SER A 2 39.99 -9.56 7.97
C SER A 2 38.49 -9.33 8.04
N VAL A 3 37.87 -9.91 9.06
CA VAL A 3 36.44 -9.79 9.39
C VAL A 3 36.10 -8.48 10.12
N GLY A 4 37.06 -7.55 10.21
CA GLY A 4 36.94 -6.30 10.97
C GLY A 4 36.25 -5.14 10.23
N SER A 5 36.01 -5.24 8.92
CA SER A 5 35.33 -4.17 8.16
C SER A 5 33.80 -4.24 8.21
N LEU A 6 33.22 -5.21 8.95
CA LEU A 6 31.79 -5.47 9.00
C LEU A 6 31.01 -4.62 10.01
N PHE A 7 31.69 -3.85 10.87
CA PHE A 7 31.09 -3.06 11.95
C PHE A 7 31.50 -1.58 11.95
N SER A 8 31.94 -1.04 10.81
CA SER A 8 32.18 0.40 10.73
C SER A 8 30.84 1.16 10.66
N PRO A 9 30.62 2.23 11.45
CA PRO A 9 29.33 2.92 11.57
C PRO A 9 28.93 3.75 10.34
N SER A 10 29.66 3.61 9.23
CA SER A 10 29.47 4.35 7.98
C SER A 10 28.83 3.50 6.85
N GLY A 11 28.28 2.33 7.17
CA GLY A 11 27.73 1.37 6.21
C GLY A 11 26.28 1.60 5.76
N SER A 12 25.61 2.69 6.17
CA SER A 12 24.23 2.99 5.76
C SER A 12 24.09 3.49 4.31
N ALA A 13 24.98 3.06 3.42
CA ALA A 13 24.92 3.27 1.97
C ALA A 13 24.72 1.96 1.18
N ALA A 14 24.99 0.79 1.79
CA ALA A 14 24.96 -0.50 1.09
C ALA A 14 23.54 -1.03 0.80
N LEU A 15 22.51 -0.44 1.42
CA LEU A 15 21.10 -0.75 1.17
C LEU A 15 20.43 0.21 0.17
N THR A 16 21.20 0.98 -0.61
CA THR A 16 20.62 1.95 -1.57
C THR A 16 20.34 1.38 -2.95
N SER A 17 20.82 0.17 -3.27
CA SER A 17 20.75 -0.39 -4.62
C SER A 17 20.26 -1.84 -4.64
N PHE A 18 19.29 -2.15 -5.51
CA PHE A 18 18.74 -3.50 -5.74
C PHE A 18 19.79 -4.53 -6.18
N PHE A 19 20.98 -4.09 -6.59
CA PHE A 19 22.11 -4.92 -7.00
C PHE A 19 23.19 -5.07 -5.93
N SER A 20 22.97 -4.55 -4.73
CA SER A 20 23.96 -4.68 -3.65
C SER A 20 24.10 -6.14 -3.23
N ALA A 21 25.34 -6.59 -3.02
CA ALA A 21 25.64 -7.99 -2.71
C ALA A 21 24.88 -8.49 -1.47
N GLU A 22 24.60 -7.60 -0.51
CA GLU A 22 23.80 -7.92 0.69
C GLU A 22 22.33 -8.20 0.37
N TYR A 23 21.74 -7.51 -0.62
CA TYR A 23 20.37 -7.77 -1.06
C TYR A 23 20.25 -9.17 -1.70
N LEU A 24 21.19 -9.51 -2.58
CA LEU A 24 21.20 -10.81 -3.26
C LEU A 24 21.59 -11.97 -2.34
N ALA A 25 22.53 -11.76 -1.41
CA ALA A 25 23.06 -12.82 -0.57
C ALA A 25 22.26 -13.08 0.71
N ILE A 26 21.54 -12.08 1.24
CA ILE A 26 20.84 -12.18 2.54
C ILE A 26 19.33 -12.02 2.34
N PHE A 27 18.89 -10.93 1.71
CA PHE A 27 17.47 -10.63 1.59
C PHE A 27 16.74 -11.60 0.66
N LEU A 28 17.28 -11.85 -0.54
CA LEU A 28 16.67 -12.73 -1.54
C LEU A 28 16.51 -14.20 -1.06
N PRO A 29 17.53 -14.88 -0.49
CA PRO A 29 17.33 -16.23 0.03
C PRO A 29 16.37 -16.26 1.22
N LEU A 30 16.39 -15.25 2.11
CA LEU A 30 15.46 -15.17 3.23
C LEU A 30 14.00 -15.00 2.75
N ALA A 31 13.79 -14.14 1.76
CA ALA A 31 12.52 -13.96 1.06
C ALA A 31 12.01 -15.26 0.44
N LEU A 32 12.88 -15.97 -0.28
CA LEU A 32 12.55 -17.26 -0.91
C LEU A 32 12.19 -18.33 0.13
N ILE A 33 12.89 -18.39 1.26
CA ILE A 33 12.59 -19.33 2.35
C ILE A 33 11.23 -19.00 2.98
N LEU A 34 10.97 -17.73 3.30
CA LEU A 34 9.67 -17.27 3.83
C LEU A 34 8.54 -17.55 2.84
N TYR A 35 8.77 -17.29 1.56
CA TYR A 35 7.82 -17.53 0.47
C TYR A 35 7.53 -19.01 0.23
N ALA A 36 8.53 -19.88 0.39
CA ALA A 36 8.41 -21.33 0.26
C ALA A 36 7.72 -21.96 1.48
N ALA A 37 7.98 -21.45 2.69
CA ALA A 37 7.34 -21.90 3.92
C ALA A 37 5.88 -21.42 4.06
N ALA A 38 5.50 -20.35 3.35
CA ALA A 38 4.17 -19.77 3.45
C ALA A 38 3.08 -20.59 2.72
N PRO A 39 1.99 -20.99 3.40
CA PRO A 39 0.83 -21.61 2.74
C PRO A 39 0.18 -20.66 1.71
N LYS A 40 -0.29 -21.22 0.59
CA LYS A 40 -0.86 -20.47 -0.56
C LYS A 40 -1.88 -19.38 -0.19
N LYS A 41 -2.64 -19.57 0.90
CA LYS A 41 -3.66 -18.62 1.39
C LYS A 41 -3.04 -17.34 1.96
N ILE A 42 -1.89 -17.42 2.62
CA ILE A 42 -1.25 -16.28 3.29
C ILE A 42 -0.07 -15.70 2.52
N ARG A 43 0.36 -16.35 1.44
CA ARG A 43 1.49 -15.94 0.58
C ARG A 43 1.45 -14.46 0.17
N ARG A 44 0.25 -13.93 -0.11
CA ARG A 44 0.04 -12.51 -0.43
C ARG A 44 0.38 -11.56 0.72
N TYR A 45 0.10 -11.98 1.96
CA TYR A 45 0.41 -11.20 3.16
C TYR A 45 1.87 -11.35 3.55
N VAL A 46 2.46 -12.52 3.30
CA VAL A 46 3.89 -12.78 3.53
C VAL A 46 4.75 -11.92 2.61
N LEU A 47 4.44 -11.85 1.31
CA LEU A 47 5.12 -10.93 0.38
C LEU A 47 5.02 -9.47 0.81
N LEU A 48 3.84 -9.08 1.30
CA LEU A 48 3.59 -7.72 1.76
C LEU A 48 4.39 -7.42 3.04
N ALA A 49 4.42 -8.35 3.99
CA ALA A 49 5.17 -8.23 5.22
C ALA A 49 6.68 -8.19 4.96
N GLU A 50 7.17 -9.03 4.06
CA GLU A 50 8.59 -9.05 3.64
C GLU A 50 8.98 -7.72 2.99
N SER A 51 8.17 -7.19 2.07
CA SER A 51 8.37 -5.86 1.49
C SER A 51 8.36 -4.78 2.58
N CYS A 52 7.46 -4.89 3.56
CA CYS A 52 7.40 -3.98 4.69
C CYS A 52 8.67 -4.03 5.57
N ILE A 53 9.16 -5.23 5.90
CA ILE A 53 10.37 -5.44 6.69
C ILE A 53 11.60 -4.91 5.93
N PHE A 54 11.64 -5.11 4.61
CA PHE A 54 12.69 -4.56 3.75
C PHE A 54 12.73 -3.03 3.82
N TYR A 55 11.60 -2.35 3.59
CA TYR A 55 11.54 -0.89 3.67
C TYR A 55 11.84 -0.34 5.07
N TRP A 56 11.53 -1.11 6.11
CA TRP A 56 11.93 -0.77 7.48
C TRP A 56 13.46 -0.79 7.63
N ILE A 57 14.11 -1.88 7.21
CA ILE A 57 15.56 -2.09 7.35
C ILE A 57 16.37 -1.08 6.51
N VAL A 58 15.88 -0.72 5.32
CA VAL A 58 16.61 0.15 4.38
C VAL A 58 16.63 1.62 4.81
N SER A 59 15.55 2.16 5.36
CA SER A 59 15.49 3.61 5.61
C SER A 59 14.58 4.05 6.76
N GLY A 60 13.77 3.16 7.35
CA GLY A 60 12.94 3.41 8.53
C GLY A 60 11.79 4.44 8.36
N LYS A 61 11.97 5.50 7.58
CA LYS A 61 10.95 6.52 7.29
C LYS A 61 10.03 6.15 6.13
N LEU A 62 10.51 5.36 5.16
CA LEU A 62 9.73 4.98 3.97
C LEU A 62 8.57 4.03 4.30
N ILE A 63 8.74 3.16 5.30
CA ILE A 63 7.71 2.20 5.70
C ILE A 63 6.48 2.89 6.31
N LEU A 64 6.68 3.98 7.07
CA LEU A 64 5.58 4.76 7.61
C LEU A 64 4.75 5.38 6.48
N TYR A 65 5.41 5.86 5.43
CA TYR A 65 4.73 6.40 4.25
C TYR A 65 3.90 5.32 3.52
N LEU A 66 4.44 4.10 3.39
CA LEU A 66 3.74 2.98 2.77
C LEU A 66 2.51 2.54 3.58
N ILE A 67 2.65 2.43 4.90
CA ILE A 67 1.54 2.05 5.80
C ILE A 67 0.47 3.15 5.80
N MET A 68 0.87 4.41 5.94
CA MET A 68 -0.07 5.55 5.88
C MET A 68 -0.80 5.58 4.53
N SER A 69 -0.09 5.31 3.44
CA SER A 69 -0.69 5.23 2.11
C SER A 69 -1.70 4.08 2.02
N ALA A 70 -1.34 2.88 2.47
CA ALA A 70 -2.23 1.72 2.46
C ALA A 70 -3.49 1.92 3.31
N VAL A 71 -3.35 2.50 4.51
CA VAL A 71 -4.47 2.84 5.39
C VAL A 71 -5.37 3.89 4.76
N SER A 72 -4.77 4.92 4.15
CA SER A 72 -5.49 5.96 3.42
C SER A 72 -6.30 5.38 2.27
N VAL A 73 -5.68 4.58 1.38
CA VAL A 73 -6.36 3.91 0.26
C VAL A 73 -7.49 3.02 0.78
N TYR A 74 -7.25 2.26 1.84
CA TYR A 74 -8.26 1.39 2.44
C TYR A 74 -9.45 2.19 3.00
N GLY A 75 -9.16 3.29 3.70
CA GLY A 75 -10.17 4.21 4.21
C GLY A 75 -11.03 4.83 3.10
N PHE A 76 -10.40 5.30 2.01
CA PHE A 76 -11.10 5.80 0.83
C PHE A 76 -11.95 4.71 0.15
N GLY A 77 -11.45 3.48 0.08
CA GLY A 77 -12.20 2.33 -0.42
C GLY A 77 -13.46 2.05 0.40
N LEU A 78 -13.35 2.09 1.74
CA LEU A 78 -14.51 1.91 2.62
C LEU A 78 -15.50 3.08 2.51
N TRP A 79 -15.01 4.31 2.37
CA TRP A 79 -15.86 5.48 2.17
C TRP A 79 -16.63 5.40 0.84
N LEU A 80 -15.96 4.96 -0.23
CA LEU A 80 -16.59 4.73 -1.51
C LEU A 80 -17.65 3.61 -1.45
N LYS A 81 -17.37 2.54 -0.71
CA LYS A 81 -18.33 1.47 -0.45
C LYS A 81 -19.58 2.00 0.25
N ARG A 82 -19.42 2.77 1.34
CA ARG A 82 -20.53 3.42 2.04
C ARG A 82 -21.36 4.34 1.15
N LEU A 83 -20.71 5.09 0.24
CA LEU A 83 -21.40 5.93 -0.74
C LEU A 83 -22.21 5.11 -1.75
N ASN A 84 -21.70 3.95 -2.14
CA ASN A 84 -22.41 3.05 -3.06
C ASN A 84 -23.59 2.35 -2.38
N ASP A 85 -23.44 1.96 -1.11
CA ASP A 85 -24.50 1.36 -0.30
C ASP A 85 -25.65 2.37 -0.09
N GLN A 86 -25.33 3.61 0.31
CA GLN A 86 -26.31 4.70 0.44
C GLN A 86 -27.02 5.04 -0.88
N LYS A 87 -26.30 5.00 -2.00
CA LYS A 87 -26.89 5.13 -3.34
C LYS A 87 -27.87 4.00 -3.62
N SER A 88 -27.51 2.76 -3.27
CA SER A 88 -28.35 1.59 -3.50
C SER A 88 -29.65 1.64 -2.70
N ASP A 89 -29.59 2.10 -1.45
CA ASP A 89 -30.76 2.25 -0.59
C ASP A 89 -31.65 3.41 -1.05
N ALA A 90 -31.07 4.55 -1.42
CA ALA A 90 -31.81 5.67 -2.01
C ALA A 90 -32.50 5.31 -3.34
N LEU A 91 -31.99 4.33 -4.08
CA LEU A 91 -32.58 3.86 -5.35
C LEU A 91 -33.76 2.88 -5.15
N LYS A 92 -33.91 2.28 -3.97
CA LYS A 92 -34.98 1.30 -3.69
C LYS A 92 -36.36 1.97 -3.55
N GLY A 93 -36.42 3.20 -3.06
CA GLY A 93 -37.69 3.95 -2.85
C GLY A 93 -37.97 5.08 -3.85
N ALA A 94 -37.03 5.42 -4.72
CA ALA A 94 -37.12 6.61 -5.58
C ALA A 94 -37.88 6.37 -6.89
N GLU A 95 -38.53 7.40 -7.42
CA GLU A 95 -39.23 7.35 -8.72
C GLU A 95 -38.26 7.39 -9.91
N ARG A 96 -38.69 7.04 -11.13
CA ARG A 96 -37.83 6.90 -12.33
C ARG A 96 -37.02 8.18 -12.65
N GLU A 97 -37.63 9.35 -12.42
CA GLU A 97 -37.02 10.67 -12.52
C GLU A 97 -35.96 10.91 -11.43
N GLU A 98 -36.29 10.60 -10.18
CA GLU A 98 -35.41 10.76 -9.02
C GLU A 98 -34.21 9.81 -9.05
N LYS A 99 -34.37 8.58 -9.58
CA LYS A 99 -33.26 7.63 -9.77
C LYS A 99 -32.14 8.20 -10.64
N LYS A 100 -32.47 9.00 -11.67
CA LYS A 100 -31.46 9.67 -12.52
C LYS A 100 -30.71 10.74 -11.74
N LYS A 101 -31.42 11.55 -10.94
CA LYS A 101 -30.84 12.59 -10.08
C LYS A 101 -29.94 11.98 -8.99
N ILE A 102 -30.40 10.93 -8.31
CA ILE A 102 -29.64 10.19 -7.29
C ILE A 102 -28.35 9.62 -7.90
N LYS A 103 -28.43 8.93 -9.04
CA LYS A 103 -27.23 8.39 -9.71
C LYS A 103 -26.20 9.48 -10.04
N SER A 104 -26.63 10.66 -10.50
CA SER A 104 -25.71 11.74 -10.87
C SER A 104 -25.02 12.37 -9.65
N ILE A 105 -25.76 12.57 -8.54
CA ILE A 105 -25.24 13.11 -7.28
C ILE A 105 -24.19 12.16 -6.68
N TYR A 106 -24.53 10.87 -6.54
CA TYR A 106 -23.60 9.89 -5.97
C TYR A 106 -22.39 9.65 -6.89
N LYS A 107 -22.54 9.77 -8.22
CA LYS A 107 -21.41 9.73 -9.17
C LYS A 107 -20.48 10.94 -9.03
N LYS A 108 -21.00 12.13 -8.71
CA LYS A 108 -20.17 13.32 -8.41
C LYS A 108 -19.44 13.14 -7.07
N LYS A 109 -20.14 12.72 -6.02
CA LYS A 109 -19.54 12.45 -4.69
C LYS A 109 -18.42 11.41 -4.76
N SER A 110 -18.67 10.28 -5.43
CA SER A 110 -17.66 9.24 -5.63
C SER A 110 -16.43 9.76 -6.40
N ARG A 111 -16.62 10.55 -7.46
CA ARG A 111 -15.52 11.16 -8.20
C ARG A 111 -14.72 12.15 -7.38
N LEU A 112 -15.37 12.90 -6.49
CA LEU A 112 -14.71 13.84 -5.60
C LEU A 112 -13.86 13.10 -4.55
N VAL A 113 -14.39 12.02 -3.96
CA VAL A 113 -13.63 11.16 -3.04
C VAL A 113 -12.43 10.51 -3.75
N LEU A 114 -12.61 10.05 -4.99
CA LEU A 114 -11.51 9.54 -5.81
C LEU A 114 -10.48 10.64 -6.13
N ALA A 115 -10.92 11.84 -6.50
CA ALA A 115 -10.01 12.95 -6.79
C ALA A 115 -9.20 13.35 -5.56
N LEU A 116 -9.81 13.39 -4.37
CA LEU A 116 -9.10 13.64 -3.11
C LEU A 116 -8.09 12.53 -2.80
N ALA A 117 -8.47 11.26 -2.94
CA ALA A 117 -7.56 10.14 -2.75
C ALA A 117 -6.36 10.23 -3.70
N VAL A 118 -6.61 10.51 -4.98
CA VAL A 118 -5.57 10.69 -6.00
C VAL A 118 -4.69 11.90 -5.68
N LEU A 119 -5.26 13.05 -5.28
CA LEU A 119 -4.50 14.23 -4.90
C LEU A 119 -3.61 13.99 -3.67
N ILE A 120 -4.08 13.26 -2.68
CA ILE A 120 -3.29 12.95 -1.47
C ILE A 120 -2.15 11.99 -1.81
N HIS A 121 -2.41 10.98 -2.64
CA HIS A 121 -1.40 9.97 -2.98
C HIS A 121 -0.41 10.44 -4.05
N ILE A 122 -0.84 11.20 -5.06
CA ILE A 122 0.04 11.79 -6.08
C ILE A 122 0.72 13.05 -5.53
N GLY A 123 0.02 13.88 -4.76
CA GLY A 123 0.57 15.11 -4.19
C GLY A 123 1.61 14.86 -3.09
N GLY A 124 1.59 13.71 -2.43
CA GLY A 124 2.70 13.31 -1.56
C GLY A 124 3.84 12.60 -2.30
N LEU A 125 3.68 12.29 -3.60
CA LEU A 125 4.73 11.72 -4.46
C LEU A 125 5.53 12.80 -5.22
N LEU A 126 5.01 14.04 -5.28
CA LEU A 126 5.63 15.26 -5.80
C LEU A 126 6.31 16.02 -4.67
#